data_AF-A0A9D5K2H0-F1
#
_entry.id   AF-A0A9D5K2H0-F1
#
_cell.length_a   1.000
_cell.length_b   1.000
_cell.length_c   1.000
_cell.angle_alpha   90.00
_cell.angle_beta   90.00
_cell.angle_gamma   90.00
#
_symmetry.space_group_name_H-M   'P 1'
#
loop_
_entity.id
_entity.type
_entity.pdbx_description
1 polymer ?
#
loop_
_entity_poly.entity_id
_entity_poly.type
_entity_poly.pdbx_seq_one_letter_code
_entity_poly.pdbx_strand_id
1 'polypeptide(L)'
;MHKRVDIPALAALIFISAVLIFSSCSRLPFVRPNPPEKPRKEPGAGDRSRHADDTVDSRRQPRKIYDFAEALEPEYNVGGQDADSLLPPDYRGTAVVVPTTAARVLLKQKVTSLVLYSLDTIDICTPTGNRNKPTRGRVLITTNRHGNTITLKLASGTHLKSTLPCTLLARSPHNYFEFDDSSYRGSMILASTPGSNVALINLIEVEEYLRGVVPLEIGRRPREQIEAVKAQAVAARTYTYRRIMERRGRSFDLYATVADQVYGGVRA
;
A
#
# COMPACT_ATOMS: atom_id res chain seq x y z
N MET A 1 5.45 38.99 -19.87
CA MET A 1 5.82 37.80 -20.68
C MET A 1 5.72 36.56 -19.79
N HIS A 2 4.60 35.85 -19.86
CA HIS A 2 4.37 34.58 -19.15
C HIS A 2 5.05 33.44 -19.93
N LYS A 3 6.06 32.81 -19.34
CA LYS A 3 6.55 31.52 -19.85
C LYS A 3 5.59 30.43 -19.34
N ARG A 4 4.78 29.90 -20.27
CA ARG A 4 4.03 28.66 -20.06
C ARG A 4 5.04 27.55 -19.74
N VAL A 5 4.82 26.85 -18.64
CA VAL A 5 5.56 25.62 -18.34
C VAL A 5 4.81 24.50 -19.06
N ASP A 6 5.48 23.88 -20.02
CA ASP A 6 4.94 22.83 -20.86
C ASP A 6 4.62 21.58 -20.02
N ILE A 7 3.33 21.23 -19.98
CA ILE A 7 2.73 20.10 -19.23
C ILE A 7 3.11 18.68 -19.74
N PRO A 8 3.63 18.42 -20.97
CA PRO A 8 3.91 17.04 -21.39
C PRO A 8 5.22 16.45 -20.82
N ALA A 9 6.12 17.27 -20.24
CA ALA A 9 7.38 16.77 -19.66
C ALA A 9 7.19 16.06 -18.31
N LEU A 10 6.16 16.45 -17.53
CA LEU A 10 5.87 15.85 -16.22
C LEU A 10 5.15 14.50 -16.35
N ALA A 11 4.39 14.30 -17.42
CA ALA A 11 3.74 13.03 -17.74
C ALA A 11 4.75 11.93 -18.18
N ALA A 12 5.86 12.33 -18.81
CA ALA A 12 6.93 11.40 -19.18
C ALA A 12 7.68 10.83 -17.96
N LEU A 13 7.81 11.60 -16.87
CA LEU A 13 8.43 11.11 -15.63
C LEU A 13 7.56 10.10 -14.86
N ILE A 14 6.24 10.19 -14.99
CA ILE A 14 5.28 9.25 -14.37
C ILE A 14 5.32 7.89 -15.09
N PHE A 15 5.48 7.90 -16.41
CA PHE A 15 5.72 6.67 -17.20
C PHE A 15 7.06 6.03 -16.87
N ILE A 16 8.10 6.83 -16.57
CA ILE A 16 9.42 6.32 -16.20
C ILE A 16 9.41 5.64 -14.83
N SER A 17 8.52 5.98 -13.88
CA SER A 17 8.41 5.22 -12.61
C SER A 17 7.74 3.85 -12.82
N ALA A 18 6.69 3.77 -13.65
CA ALA A 18 6.07 2.50 -14.02
C ALA A 18 6.99 1.63 -14.92
N VAL A 19 7.80 2.27 -15.78
CA VAL A 19 8.76 1.59 -16.67
C VAL A 19 10.10 1.30 -16.00
N LEU A 20 10.58 2.05 -15.00
CA LEU A 20 11.80 1.72 -14.25
C LEU A 20 11.56 0.57 -13.25
N ILE A 21 10.32 0.37 -12.79
CA ILE A 21 9.93 -0.89 -12.14
C ILE A 21 10.06 -2.06 -13.11
N PHE A 22 9.89 -1.85 -14.42
CA PHE A 22 10.19 -2.83 -15.47
C PHE A 22 11.66 -2.85 -15.94
N SER A 23 12.38 -1.73 -15.90
CA SER A 23 13.72 -1.59 -16.49
C SER A 23 14.85 -1.90 -15.51
N SER A 24 14.63 -1.82 -14.19
CA SER A 24 15.50 -2.51 -13.23
C SER A 24 15.24 -4.03 -13.20
N CYS A 25 14.24 -4.50 -13.96
CA CYS A 25 13.98 -5.88 -14.30
C CYS A 25 14.34 -6.18 -15.78
N SER A 26 15.36 -5.55 -16.36
CA SER A 26 15.90 -5.99 -17.64
C SER A 26 16.78 -7.24 -17.46
N ARG A 27 16.12 -8.37 -17.16
CA ARG A 27 16.60 -9.74 -17.43
C ARG A 27 15.47 -10.78 -17.42
N LEU A 28 14.25 -10.39 -17.77
CA LEU A 28 13.21 -11.34 -18.16
C LEU A 28 13.12 -11.38 -19.69
N PRO A 29 13.23 -12.56 -20.33
CA PRO A 29 13.06 -12.66 -21.77
C PRO A 29 11.62 -12.32 -22.10
N PHE A 30 11.44 -11.26 -22.89
CA PHE A 30 10.17 -10.92 -23.52
C PHE A 30 9.71 -12.12 -24.37
N VAL A 31 8.66 -12.81 -23.91
CA VAL A 31 8.05 -13.93 -24.63
C VAL A 31 7.36 -13.37 -25.86
N ARG A 32 7.88 -13.70 -27.04
CA ARG A 32 7.16 -13.45 -28.30
C ARG A 32 6.00 -14.46 -28.37
N PRO A 33 4.78 -14.06 -28.75
CA PRO A 33 3.75 -15.02 -29.10
C PRO A 33 4.25 -15.88 -30.28
N ASN A 34 4.04 -17.19 -30.20
CA ASN A 34 4.42 -18.11 -31.27
C ASN A 34 3.71 -17.72 -32.57
N PRO A 35 4.39 -17.78 -33.73
CA PRO A 35 3.72 -17.65 -35.01
C PRO A 35 2.66 -18.77 -35.16
N PRO A 36 1.55 -18.52 -35.87
CA PRO A 36 0.51 -19.54 -36.07
C PRO A 36 1.14 -20.76 -36.76
N GLU A 37 0.91 -21.95 -36.19
CA GLU A 37 1.43 -23.19 -36.74
C GLU A 37 0.91 -23.42 -38.17
N LYS A 38 1.81 -23.79 -39.09
CA LYS A 38 1.43 -24.24 -40.43
C LYS A 38 0.62 -25.54 -40.31
N PRO A 39 -0.45 -25.74 -41.10
CA PRO A 39 -1.25 -26.96 -41.04
C PRO A 39 -0.39 -28.17 -41.44
N ARG A 40 -0.27 -29.15 -40.55
CA ARG A 40 0.42 -30.42 -40.84
C ARG A 40 -0.49 -31.34 -41.66
N LYS A 41 0.05 -31.91 -42.74
CA LYS A 41 -0.56 -33.00 -43.52
C LYS A 41 -0.55 -34.29 -42.69
N GLU A 42 -1.67 -35.01 -42.67
CA GLU A 42 -1.73 -36.36 -42.10
C GLU A 42 -0.98 -37.37 -42.98
N PRO A 43 -0.16 -38.28 -42.41
CA PRO A 43 0.33 -39.44 -43.13
C PRO A 43 -0.46 -40.71 -42.74
N GLY A 44 -0.94 -41.41 -43.75
CA GLY A 44 -1.49 -42.76 -43.64
C GLY A 44 -0.39 -43.84 -43.54
N ALA A 45 -0.71 -44.87 -42.75
CA ALA A 45 -0.33 -46.28 -42.80
C ALA A 45 1.12 -46.73 -43.13
N GLY A 46 1.69 -47.57 -42.24
CA GLY A 46 2.52 -48.70 -42.67
C GLY A 46 3.82 -49.00 -41.91
N ASP A 47 3.71 -49.78 -40.83
CA ASP A 47 4.38 -51.08 -40.62
C ASP A 47 5.90 -51.24 -40.28
N ARG A 48 6.11 -52.08 -39.23
CA ARG A 48 7.17 -53.08 -38.95
C ARG A 48 8.57 -52.74 -38.37
N SER A 49 8.66 -53.07 -37.06
CA SER A 49 9.63 -53.94 -36.34
C SER A 49 11.15 -53.64 -36.23
N ARG A 50 11.53 -53.20 -35.01
CA ARG A 50 12.54 -53.70 -34.04
C ARG A 50 13.91 -54.24 -34.51
N HIS A 51 14.97 -53.53 -34.11
CA HIS A 51 16.28 -53.92 -33.53
C HIS A 51 17.16 -52.66 -33.59
N ALA A 52 18.02 -52.26 -32.67
CA ALA A 52 18.55 -52.76 -31.41
C ALA A 52 19.12 -51.54 -30.65
N ASP A 53 19.38 -51.76 -29.36
CA ASP A 53 20.50 -51.20 -28.58
C ASP A 53 20.88 -49.72 -28.79
N ASP A 54 20.56 -48.89 -27.80
CA ASP A 54 21.34 -47.68 -27.54
C ASP A 54 21.27 -47.33 -26.05
N THR A 55 22.46 -47.31 -25.46
CA THR A 55 22.80 -46.88 -24.11
C THR A 55 22.05 -45.61 -23.67
N VAL A 56 21.42 -45.70 -22.50
CA VAL A 56 20.76 -44.61 -21.78
C VAL A 56 21.78 -43.52 -21.42
N ASP A 57 21.80 -42.40 -22.15
CA ASP A 57 22.38 -41.14 -21.65
C ASP A 57 21.39 -40.50 -20.67
N SER A 58 21.71 -40.66 -19.40
CA SER A 58 20.93 -40.28 -18.23
C SER A 58 21.15 -38.81 -17.82
N ARG A 59 21.03 -37.85 -18.77
CA ARG A 59 21.25 -36.41 -18.45
C ARG A 59 20.33 -35.39 -19.14
N ARG A 60 19.03 -35.67 -19.31
CA ARG A 60 18.03 -34.61 -19.52
C ARG A 60 16.98 -34.60 -18.41
N GLN A 61 17.11 -33.62 -17.51
CA GLN A 61 16.08 -33.31 -16.52
C GLN A 61 14.79 -32.87 -17.24
N PRO A 62 13.60 -33.28 -16.78
CA PRO A 62 12.33 -32.83 -17.34
C PRO A 62 12.18 -31.32 -17.15
N ARG A 63 11.75 -30.62 -18.20
CA ARG A 63 11.46 -29.18 -18.13
C ARG A 63 10.30 -28.96 -17.15
N LYS A 64 10.57 -28.34 -16.00
CA LYS A 64 9.56 -27.90 -15.04
C LYS A 64 8.62 -26.89 -15.70
N ILE A 65 7.32 -27.19 -15.68
CA ILE A 65 6.27 -26.20 -15.88
C ILE A 65 6.18 -25.46 -14.54
N TYR A 66 6.46 -24.17 -14.53
CA TYR A 66 6.36 -23.37 -13.31
C TYR A 66 4.89 -22.99 -13.10
N ASP A 67 4.27 -23.58 -12.07
CA ASP A 67 3.05 -23.06 -11.49
C ASP A 67 3.39 -21.76 -10.74
N PHE A 68 2.62 -20.69 -10.93
CA PHE A 68 2.83 -19.41 -10.22
C PHE A 68 2.76 -19.59 -8.69
N ALA A 69 2.10 -20.64 -8.19
CA ALA A 69 2.09 -21.00 -6.78
C ALA A 69 3.47 -21.48 -6.26
N GLU A 70 4.34 -22.03 -7.12
CA GLU A 70 5.65 -22.57 -6.74
C GLU A 70 6.78 -21.52 -6.72
N ALA A 71 6.57 -20.32 -7.27
CA ALA A 71 7.54 -19.22 -7.21
C ALA A 71 7.63 -18.55 -5.82
N LEU A 72 6.79 -18.99 -4.87
CA LEU A 72 6.87 -18.67 -3.46
C LEU A 72 7.64 -19.81 -2.78
N GLU A 73 8.96 -19.71 -2.70
CA GLU A 73 9.79 -20.70 -2.01
C GLU A 73 9.39 -20.85 -0.51
N PRO A 74 9.63 -22.03 0.11
CA PRO A 74 8.73 -22.64 1.09
C PRO A 74 9.27 -22.69 2.53
N GLU A 75 9.88 -21.61 3.05
CA GLU A 75 10.32 -21.58 4.46
C GLU A 75 9.22 -21.26 5.49
N TYR A 76 7.96 -21.18 5.07
CA TYR A 76 6.82 -21.09 6.00
C TYR A 76 5.90 -22.29 5.82
N ASN A 77 6.39 -23.45 6.26
CA ASN A 77 5.51 -24.58 6.54
C ASN A 77 4.68 -24.24 7.80
N VAL A 78 3.59 -23.50 7.62
CA VAL A 78 2.59 -23.28 8.68
C VAL A 78 1.55 -24.37 8.54
N GLY A 79 1.94 -25.59 8.92
CA GLY A 79 0.98 -26.64 9.19
C GLY A 79 0.04 -26.18 10.30
N GLY A 80 -1.24 -25.97 9.97
CA GLY A 80 -2.34 -25.94 10.94
C GLY A 80 -2.22 -24.97 12.10
N GLN A 81 -1.55 -23.83 11.93
CA GLN A 81 -1.60 -22.74 12.90
C GLN A 81 -2.43 -21.62 12.28
N ASP A 82 -3.52 -21.26 12.96
CA ASP A 82 -4.39 -20.14 12.59
C ASP A 82 -3.52 -18.94 12.24
N ALA A 83 -3.72 -18.31 11.07
CA ALA A 83 -2.87 -17.22 10.58
C ALA A 83 -2.77 -16.02 11.56
N ASP A 84 -3.68 -15.94 12.53
CA ASP A 84 -3.66 -15.00 13.66
C ASP A 84 -2.59 -15.31 14.72
N SER A 85 -2.15 -16.57 14.85
CA SER A 85 -1.28 -17.05 15.93
C SER A 85 0.23 -16.89 15.66
N LEU A 86 0.63 -16.66 14.40
CA LEU A 86 2.00 -16.31 14.02
C LEU A 86 2.29 -14.80 14.11
N LEU A 87 1.29 -14.02 14.48
CA LEU A 87 1.45 -12.61 14.72
C LEU A 87 1.98 -12.43 16.15
N PRO A 88 3.09 -11.69 16.37
CA PRO A 88 3.41 -11.26 17.72
C PRO A 88 2.18 -10.52 18.28
N PRO A 89 1.85 -10.74 19.56
CA PRO A 89 0.64 -10.22 20.18
C PRO A 89 0.62 -8.73 19.90
N ASP A 90 -0.49 -8.25 19.33
CA ASP A 90 -0.86 -6.86 19.05
C ASP A 90 0.30 -5.88 19.20
N TYR A 91 0.66 -5.16 18.14
CA TYR A 91 1.60 -4.04 18.22
C TYR A 91 1.13 -3.02 19.29
N ARG A 92 1.48 -3.28 20.56
CA ARG A 92 1.13 -2.53 21.77
C ARG A 92 2.05 -1.32 21.80
N GLY A 93 1.78 -0.44 20.86
CA GLY A 93 2.59 0.73 20.54
C GLY A 93 1.88 1.66 19.55
N THR A 94 0.70 1.28 19.06
CA THR A 94 -0.32 2.17 18.50
C THR A 94 -1.49 2.21 19.49
N ALA A 95 -2.13 3.36 19.70
CA ALA A 95 -3.30 3.47 20.59
C ALA A 95 -4.53 2.65 20.12
N VAL A 96 -4.40 1.94 19.00
CA VAL A 96 -5.40 1.08 18.34
C VAL A 96 -4.68 -0.09 17.65
N VAL A 97 -5.31 -1.27 17.64
CA VAL A 97 -4.87 -2.44 16.86
C VAL A 97 -5.08 -2.15 15.37
N VAL A 98 -4.03 -2.33 14.57
CA VAL A 98 -4.08 -2.10 13.12
C VAL A 98 -4.42 -3.42 12.44
N PRO A 99 -5.56 -3.54 11.74
CA PRO A 99 -5.90 -4.78 11.05
C PRO A 99 -4.95 -5.02 9.88
N THR A 100 -4.75 -6.28 9.51
CA THR A 100 -3.91 -6.67 8.36
C THR A 100 -4.46 -6.16 7.03
N THR A 101 -5.73 -5.74 6.99
CA THR A 101 -6.41 -5.15 5.83
C THR A 101 -6.19 -3.64 5.71
N ALA A 102 -5.53 -3.00 6.67
CA ALA A 102 -5.27 -1.57 6.68
C ALA A 102 -3.81 -1.24 6.41
N ALA A 103 -3.60 -0.04 5.85
CA ALA A 103 -2.29 0.56 5.65
C ALA A 103 -2.15 1.84 6.47
N ARG A 104 -0.92 2.11 6.90
CA ARG A 104 -0.53 3.37 7.55
C ARG A 104 0.27 4.22 6.58
N VAL A 105 -0.34 5.28 6.06
CA VAL A 105 0.26 6.17 5.06
C VAL A 105 0.75 7.44 5.73
N LEU A 106 2.04 7.73 5.63
CA LEU A 106 2.64 8.94 6.16
C LEU A 106 2.21 10.17 5.34
N LEU A 107 1.54 11.12 6.00
CA LEU A 107 1.08 12.38 5.42
C LEU A 107 2.05 13.54 5.69
N LYS A 108 2.56 13.64 6.92
CA LYS A 108 3.44 14.75 7.33
C LYS A 108 4.45 14.28 8.37
N GLN A 109 5.70 14.72 8.22
CA GLN A 109 6.76 14.56 9.22
C GLN A 109 7.10 15.88 9.90
N LYS A 110 7.84 15.81 11.02
CA LYS A 110 8.34 16.98 11.77
C LYS A 110 7.20 17.92 12.21
N VAL A 111 6.08 17.33 12.65
CA VAL A 111 4.91 18.07 13.11
C VAL A 111 5.25 18.79 14.42
N THR A 112 5.17 20.13 14.40
CA THR A 112 5.22 20.98 15.59
C THR A 112 3.84 21.49 15.97
N SER A 113 3.07 21.88 14.95
CA SER A 113 1.64 22.17 15.06
C SER A 113 0.93 21.84 13.76
N LEU A 114 -0.29 21.33 13.86
CA LEU A 114 -1.19 21.17 12.72
C LEU A 114 -2.65 21.25 13.16
N VAL A 115 -3.55 21.47 12.20
CA VAL A 115 -4.99 21.46 12.42
C VAL A 115 -5.59 20.33 11.59
N LEU A 116 -6.43 19.52 12.23
CA LEU A 116 -7.33 18.59 11.56
C LEU A 116 -8.76 19.05 11.75
N TYR A 117 -9.62 18.77 10.78
CA TYR A 117 -11.06 18.93 10.93
C TYR A 117 -11.75 17.60 10.65
N SER A 118 -12.56 17.13 11.59
CA SER A 118 -13.36 15.91 11.43
C SER A 118 -14.80 16.27 11.13
N LEU A 119 -15.35 15.73 10.03
CA LEU A 119 -16.74 15.98 9.62
C LEU A 119 -17.78 15.27 10.51
N ASP A 120 -17.38 14.17 11.14
CA ASP A 120 -18.20 13.37 12.05
C ASP A 120 -17.46 13.15 13.38
N THR A 121 -18.10 12.39 14.26
CA THR A 121 -17.65 12.08 15.61
C THR A 121 -16.47 11.13 15.59
N ILE A 122 -15.46 11.46 16.40
CA ILE A 122 -14.22 10.71 16.58
C ILE A 122 -13.98 10.40 18.04
N ASP A 123 -13.33 9.28 18.29
CA ASP A 123 -12.74 8.96 19.58
C ASP A 123 -11.25 9.36 19.55
N ILE A 124 -10.74 9.88 20.68
CA ILE A 124 -9.31 10.14 20.84
C ILE A 124 -8.75 9.08 21.77
N CYS A 125 -7.98 8.16 21.20
CA CYS A 125 -7.33 7.05 21.88
C CYS A 125 -5.88 7.42 22.21
N THR A 126 -5.52 7.34 23.49
CA THR A 126 -4.16 7.53 24.00
C THR A 126 -3.41 6.20 24.06
N PRO A 127 -2.07 6.18 24.23
CA PRO A 127 -1.31 4.93 24.36
C PRO A 127 -1.78 4.05 25.52
N THR A 128 -2.32 4.68 26.57
CA THR A 128 -2.83 3.99 27.76
C THR A 128 -4.19 3.32 27.53
N GLY A 129 -4.74 3.37 26.31
CA GLY A 129 -6.05 2.78 25.97
C GLY A 129 -7.25 3.61 26.43
N ASN A 130 -7.02 4.76 27.07
CA ASN A 130 -8.08 5.64 27.49
C ASN A 130 -8.72 6.30 26.27
N ARG A 131 -10.05 6.21 26.19
CA ARG A 131 -10.85 6.96 25.22
C ARG A 131 -11.40 8.21 25.88
N ASN A 132 -11.17 9.35 25.24
CA ASN A 132 -11.82 10.59 25.66
C ASN A 132 -13.28 10.61 25.21
N LYS A 133 -14.06 11.55 25.76
CA LYS A 133 -15.43 11.78 25.29
C LYS A 133 -15.44 12.00 23.77
N PRO A 134 -16.37 11.34 23.04
CA PRO A 134 -16.48 11.52 21.59
C PRO A 134 -16.59 13.00 21.23
N THR A 135 -15.86 13.42 20.19
CA THR A 135 -15.77 14.83 19.78
C THR A 135 -15.86 14.95 18.26
N ARG A 136 -16.06 16.16 17.74
CA ARG A 136 -16.11 16.42 16.28
C ARG A 136 -15.56 17.81 15.95
N GLY A 137 -15.31 18.05 14.67
CA GLY A 137 -14.85 19.34 14.16
C GLY A 137 -13.36 19.54 14.34
N ARG A 138 -12.97 20.79 14.65
CA ARG A 138 -11.56 21.22 14.67
C ARG A 138 -10.78 20.60 15.83
N VAL A 139 -9.62 20.05 15.50
CA VAL A 139 -8.62 19.54 16.44
C VAL A 139 -7.28 20.21 16.13
N LEU A 140 -6.85 21.14 16.98
CA LEU A 140 -5.51 21.73 16.91
C LEU A 140 -4.55 20.85 17.69
N ILE A 141 -3.52 20.36 17.02
CA ILE A 141 -2.46 19.54 17.61
C ILE A 141 -1.20 20.40 17.73
N THR A 142 -0.59 20.37 18.90
CA THR A 142 0.72 21.00 19.17
C THR A 142 1.61 20.01 19.90
N THR A 143 2.88 19.94 19.51
CA THR A 143 3.85 19.01 20.09
C THR A 143 4.82 19.78 20.99
N ASN A 144 5.32 19.15 22.05
CA ASN A 144 6.33 19.78 22.89
C ASN A 144 7.70 19.79 22.19
N ARG A 145 8.63 20.62 22.68
CA ARG A 145 9.99 20.78 22.11
C ARG A 145 10.78 19.46 22.05
N HIS A 146 10.41 18.47 22.86
CA HIS A 146 11.02 17.13 22.93
C HIS A 146 10.29 16.05 22.12
N GLY A 147 9.16 16.35 21.47
CA GLY A 147 8.43 15.42 20.59
C GLY A 147 7.62 14.30 21.25
N ASN A 148 7.74 14.10 22.57
CA ASN A 148 7.16 12.92 23.22
C ASN A 148 5.73 13.14 23.75
N THR A 149 5.31 14.40 23.90
CA THR A 149 3.95 14.74 24.31
C THR A 149 3.28 15.67 23.32
N ILE A 150 1.97 15.47 23.18
CA ILE A 150 1.10 16.29 22.35
C ILE A 150 0.01 16.91 23.21
N THR A 151 -0.41 18.10 22.80
CA THR A 151 -1.62 18.75 23.29
C THR A 151 -2.61 18.85 22.15
N LEU A 152 -3.84 18.37 22.37
CA LEU A 152 -4.96 18.49 21.45
C LEU A 152 -5.94 19.51 22.02
N LYS A 153 -6.18 20.59 21.29
CA LYS A 153 -7.25 21.55 21.60
C LYS A 153 -8.44 21.25 20.70
N LEU A 154 -9.55 20.84 21.32
CA LEU A 154 -10.78 20.46 20.65
C LEU A 154 -11.68 21.68 20.38
N ALA A 155 -12.62 21.54 19.44
CA ALA A 155 -13.61 22.57 19.14
C ALA A 155 -14.48 22.94 20.36
N SER A 156 -14.69 22.01 21.29
CA SER A 156 -15.37 22.26 22.58
C SER A 156 -14.62 23.20 23.52
N GLY A 157 -13.37 23.57 23.20
CA GLY A 157 -12.47 24.29 24.10
C GLY A 157 -11.70 23.38 25.07
N THR A 158 -11.99 22.07 25.08
CA THR A 158 -11.26 21.10 25.90
C THR A 158 -9.80 20.96 25.43
N HIS A 159 -8.87 20.98 26.37
CA HIS A 159 -7.45 20.71 26.12
C HIS A 159 -7.10 19.33 26.65
N LEU A 160 -6.65 18.43 25.77
CA LEU A 160 -6.20 17.09 26.12
C LEU A 160 -4.68 17.02 25.98
N LYS A 161 -4.01 16.50 27.00
CA LYS A 161 -2.58 16.16 26.93
C LYS A 161 -2.46 14.64 26.77
N SER A 162 -1.62 14.21 25.84
CA SER A 162 -1.39 12.79 25.57
C SER A 162 0.08 12.55 25.22
N THR A 163 0.54 11.32 25.42
CA THR A 163 1.79 10.81 24.85
C THR A 163 1.52 10.21 23.46
N LEU A 164 2.58 9.95 22.72
CA LEU A 164 2.50 9.22 21.45
C LEU A 164 2.62 7.71 21.69
N PRO A 165 1.99 6.87 20.85
CA PRO A 165 1.06 7.20 19.75
C PRO A 165 -0.27 7.82 20.20
N CYS A 166 -0.93 8.62 19.37
CA CYS A 166 -2.31 9.05 19.63
C CYS A 166 -3.14 8.86 18.38
N THR A 167 -4.29 8.19 18.50
CA THR A 167 -5.17 7.90 17.36
C THR A 167 -6.46 8.69 17.48
N LEU A 168 -6.80 9.42 16.43
CA LEU A 168 -8.11 10.02 16.20
C LEU A 168 -8.90 9.01 15.36
N LEU A 169 -9.71 8.20 16.06
CA LEU A 169 -10.44 7.09 15.49
C LEU A 169 -11.79 7.58 14.96
N ALA A 170 -12.02 7.41 13.65
CA ALA A 170 -13.34 7.64 13.07
C ALA A 170 -14.36 6.61 13.58
N ARG A 171 -15.54 7.07 14.00
CA ARG A 171 -16.64 6.18 14.40
C ARG A 171 -17.54 5.76 13.24
N SER A 172 -17.42 6.43 12.11
CA SER A 172 -18.23 6.22 10.91
C SER A 172 -17.31 6.10 9.70
N PRO A 173 -17.58 5.16 8.78
CA PRO A 173 -16.83 5.06 7.51
C PRO A 173 -17.05 6.27 6.60
N HIS A 174 -18.08 7.08 6.88
CA HIS A 174 -18.38 8.31 6.15
C HIS A 174 -17.68 9.54 6.74
N ASN A 175 -16.90 9.38 7.82
CA ASN A 175 -16.10 10.46 8.34
C ASN A 175 -14.93 10.77 7.40
N TYR A 176 -14.69 12.07 7.22
CA TYR A 176 -13.49 12.56 6.56
C TYR A 176 -12.70 13.43 7.54
N PHE A 177 -11.39 13.23 7.54
CA PHE A 177 -10.44 14.14 8.17
C PHE A 177 -9.89 15.07 7.11
N GLU A 178 -10.11 16.37 7.28
CA GLU A 178 -9.48 17.40 6.47
C GLU A 178 -8.14 17.78 7.10
N PHE A 179 -7.12 17.80 6.26
CA PHE A 179 -5.76 18.18 6.60
C PHE A 179 -5.14 18.90 5.40
N ASP A 180 -4.58 20.08 5.63
CA ASP A 180 -4.17 21.02 4.58
C ASP A 180 -5.32 21.18 3.55
N ASP A 181 -5.04 21.02 2.26
CA ASP A 181 -6.04 21.17 1.19
C ASP A 181 -6.71 19.84 0.79
N SER A 182 -6.57 18.78 1.59
CA SER A 182 -7.04 17.43 1.27
C SER A 182 -7.96 16.83 2.33
N SER A 183 -8.81 15.92 1.90
CA SER A 183 -9.67 15.11 2.78
C SER A 183 -9.24 13.65 2.72
N TYR A 184 -9.27 12.99 3.85
CA TYR A 184 -8.79 11.62 4.02
C TYR A 184 -9.85 10.76 4.71
N ARG A 185 -10.01 9.53 4.21
CA ARG A 185 -10.87 8.50 4.82
C ARG A 185 -10.14 7.81 5.96
N GLY A 186 -10.88 7.02 6.75
CA GLY A 186 -10.32 6.23 7.83
C GLY A 186 -10.00 7.08 9.05
N SER A 187 -8.86 6.82 9.67
CA SER A 187 -8.45 7.42 10.94
C SER A 187 -7.09 8.10 10.85
N MET A 188 -6.75 8.90 11.85
CA MET A 188 -5.45 9.60 11.92
C MET A 188 -4.65 9.12 13.12
N ILE A 189 -3.37 8.85 12.91
CA ILE A 189 -2.41 8.48 13.94
C ILE A 189 -1.35 9.57 14.00
N LEU A 190 -1.07 10.05 15.21
CA LEU A 190 0.15 10.75 15.55
C LEU A 190 1.11 9.75 16.16
N ALA A 191 2.32 9.65 15.63
CA ALA A 191 3.36 8.76 16.15
C ALA A 191 4.75 9.37 16.04
N SER A 192 5.67 8.92 16.88
CA SER A 192 7.09 9.25 16.74
C SER A 192 7.70 8.46 15.59
N THR A 193 8.69 9.02 14.90
CA THR A 193 9.42 8.34 13.82
C THR A 193 10.93 8.63 13.93
N PRO A 194 11.81 7.73 13.47
CA PRO A 194 13.25 7.99 13.50
C PRO A 194 13.60 9.32 12.78
N GLY A 195 14.31 10.22 13.46
CA GLY A 195 14.72 11.51 12.90
C GLY A 195 13.62 12.58 12.80
N SER A 196 12.38 12.32 13.25
CA SER A 196 11.34 13.33 13.37
C SER A 196 10.55 13.19 14.68
N ASN A 197 10.34 14.31 15.36
CA ASN A 197 9.73 14.31 16.69
C ASN A 197 8.30 13.75 16.67
N VAL A 198 7.49 14.11 15.67
CA VAL A 198 6.10 13.64 15.49
C VAL A 198 5.75 13.58 14.00
N ALA A 199 5.03 12.54 13.59
CA ALA A 199 4.47 12.36 12.26
C ALA A 199 2.94 12.24 12.31
N LEU A 200 2.27 12.76 11.28
CA LEU A 200 0.86 12.51 10.98
C LEU A 200 0.75 11.39 9.95
N ILE A 201 -0.02 10.37 10.28
CA ILE A 201 -0.16 9.14 9.53
C ILE A 201 -1.66 8.85 9.36
N ASN A 202 -2.09 8.53 8.15
CA ASN A 202 -3.45 8.09 7.87
C ASN A 202 -3.54 6.56 7.99
N LEU A 203 -4.39 6.08 8.88
CA LEU A 203 -4.78 4.68 9.01
C LEU A 203 -6.02 4.44 8.16
N ILE A 204 -5.93 3.58 7.16
CA ILE A 204 -6.99 3.42 6.15
C ILE A 204 -7.03 1.98 5.64
N GLU A 205 -8.22 1.46 5.38
CA GLU A 205 -8.38 0.16 4.69
C GLU A 205 -7.74 0.21 3.30
N VAL A 206 -7.07 -0.87 2.91
CA VAL A 206 -6.31 -0.93 1.65
C VAL A 206 -7.20 -0.60 0.45
N GLU A 207 -8.45 -1.09 0.41
CA GLU A 207 -9.38 -0.80 -0.68
C GLU A 207 -9.71 0.70 -0.80
N GLU A 208 -9.86 1.40 0.33
CA GLU A 208 -10.13 2.83 0.35
C GLU A 208 -8.87 3.65 0.03
N TYR A 209 -7.69 3.15 0.40
CA TYR A 209 -6.41 3.70 -0.03
C TYR A 209 -6.24 3.62 -1.55
N LEU A 210 -6.58 2.49 -2.18
CA LEU A 210 -6.48 2.30 -3.63
C LEU A 210 -7.36 3.28 -4.42
N ARG A 211 -8.52 3.69 -3.87
CA ARG A 211 -9.34 4.74 -4.47
C ARG A 211 -8.60 6.08 -4.58
N GLY A 212 -7.69 6.37 -3.64
CA GLY A 212 -6.86 7.57 -3.62
C GLY A 212 -5.56 7.48 -4.42
N VAL A 213 -5.21 6.28 -4.92
CA VAL A 213 -3.94 6.00 -5.62
C VAL A 213 -4.16 5.73 -7.10
N VAL A 214 -5.04 4.78 -7.43
CA VAL A 214 -5.18 4.27 -8.80
C VAL A 214 -5.43 5.38 -9.82
N PRO A 215 -6.33 6.37 -9.59
CA PRO A 215 -6.55 7.46 -10.55
C PRO A 215 -5.32 8.36 -10.76
N LEU A 216 -4.41 8.45 -9.78
CA LEU A 216 -3.22 9.30 -9.85
C LEU A 216 -2.04 8.60 -10.52
N GLU A 217 -1.94 7.28 -10.39
CA GLU A 217 -0.85 6.49 -10.97
C GLU A 217 -1.00 6.26 -12.49
N ILE A 218 -2.22 5.97 -12.96
CA ILE A 218 -2.50 5.73 -14.39
C ILE A 218 -3.26 6.88 -15.06
N GLY A 219 -3.57 7.93 -14.31
CA GLY A 219 -4.47 8.99 -14.72
C GLY A 219 -5.93 8.52 -14.80
N ARG A 220 -6.86 9.48 -14.84
CA ARG A 220 -8.29 9.17 -15.03
C ARG A 220 -8.52 8.45 -16.35
N ARG A 221 -9.09 7.25 -16.29
CA ARG A 221 -9.35 6.38 -17.43
C ARG A 221 -10.84 6.38 -17.78
N PRO A 222 -11.20 6.33 -19.08
CA PRO A 222 -12.59 6.16 -19.49
C PRO A 222 -13.03 4.70 -19.28
N ARG A 223 -14.35 4.46 -19.30
CA ARG A 223 -14.93 3.15 -18.93
C ARG A 223 -14.47 2.01 -19.83
N GLU A 224 -14.17 2.29 -21.09
CA GLU A 224 -13.70 1.30 -22.07
C GLU A 224 -12.32 0.74 -21.69
N GLN A 225 -11.56 1.43 -20.82
CA GLN A 225 -10.25 1.00 -20.31
C GLN A 225 -10.33 0.39 -18.90
N ILE A 226 -11.48 -0.16 -18.50
CA ILE A 226 -11.68 -0.73 -17.16
C ILE A 226 -10.68 -1.84 -16.81
N GLU A 227 -10.25 -2.65 -17.78
CA GLU A 227 -9.26 -3.71 -17.53
C GLU A 227 -7.88 -3.15 -17.17
N ALA A 228 -7.50 -1.99 -17.72
CA ALA A 228 -6.27 -1.29 -17.30
C ALA A 228 -6.38 -0.78 -15.86
N VAL A 229 -7.56 -0.26 -15.48
CA VAL A 229 -7.83 0.17 -14.10
C VAL A 229 -7.77 -1.01 -13.12
N LYS A 230 -8.34 -2.16 -13.49
CA LYS A 230 -8.27 -3.40 -12.68
C LYS A 230 -6.84 -3.89 -12.53
N ALA A 231 -6.08 -3.93 -13.63
CA ALA A 231 -4.67 -4.33 -13.61
C ALA A 231 -3.85 -3.42 -12.68
N GLN A 232 -4.03 -2.10 -12.78
CA GLN A 232 -3.37 -1.16 -11.89
C GLN A 232 -3.79 -1.33 -10.43
N ALA A 233 -5.07 -1.57 -10.16
CA ALA A 233 -5.55 -1.81 -8.79
C ALA A 233 -4.90 -3.05 -8.17
N VAL A 234 -4.75 -4.14 -8.93
CA VAL A 234 -4.03 -5.34 -8.49
C VAL A 234 -2.56 -5.02 -8.22
N ALA A 235 -1.87 -4.36 -9.16
CA ALA A 235 -0.46 -3.99 -8.99
C ALA A 235 -0.25 -3.11 -7.75
N ALA A 236 -1.10 -2.10 -7.56
CA ALA A 236 -1.01 -1.19 -6.43
C ALA A 236 -1.30 -1.87 -5.08
N ARG A 237 -2.27 -2.80 -5.06
CA ARG A 237 -2.59 -3.62 -3.89
C ARG A 237 -1.42 -4.52 -3.49
N THR A 238 -0.85 -5.24 -4.45
CA THR A 238 0.30 -6.13 -4.22
C THR A 238 1.49 -5.34 -3.68
N TYR A 239 1.78 -4.17 -4.26
CA TYR A 239 2.82 -3.28 -3.75
C TYR A 239 2.56 -2.83 -2.31
N THR A 240 1.31 -2.45 -2.01
CA THR A 240 0.89 -2.02 -0.66
C THR A 240 1.14 -3.10 0.38
N TYR A 241 0.66 -4.32 0.14
CA TYR A 241 0.88 -5.43 1.06
C TYR A 241 2.35 -5.75 1.25
N ARG A 242 3.14 -5.77 0.16
CA ARG A 242 4.59 -5.96 0.26
C ARG A 242 5.24 -4.91 1.17
N ARG A 243 4.86 -3.63 1.04
CA ARG A 243 5.38 -2.55 1.90
C ARG A 243 4.94 -2.66 3.36
N ILE A 244 3.69 -3.06 3.61
CA ILE A 244 3.22 -3.38 4.97
C ILE A 244 4.12 -4.46 5.59
N MET A 245 4.46 -5.52 4.85
CA MET A 245 5.34 -6.58 5.35
C MET A 245 6.79 -6.11 5.57
N GLU A 246 7.37 -5.39 4.61
CA GLU A 246 8.75 -4.88 4.69
C GLU A 246 8.96 -3.83 5.80
N ARG A 247 7.91 -3.07 6.12
CA ARG A 247 7.95 -2.01 7.13
C ARG A 247 7.23 -2.40 8.42
N ARG A 248 6.99 -3.70 8.62
CA ARG A 248 6.58 -4.23 9.93
C ARG A 248 7.51 -3.69 11.01
N GLY A 249 6.92 -3.22 12.10
CA GLY A 249 7.68 -2.62 13.19
C GLY A 249 8.02 -1.13 13.02
N ARG A 250 7.68 -0.50 11.90
CA ARG A 250 7.78 0.96 11.74
C ARG A 250 6.46 1.62 12.11
N SER A 251 6.50 2.94 12.33
CA SER A 251 5.30 3.73 12.64
C SER A 251 4.33 3.83 11.45
N PHE A 252 4.83 3.68 10.21
CA PHE A 252 4.03 3.74 8.98
C PHE A 252 4.56 2.76 7.91
N ASP A 253 3.70 2.45 6.95
CA ASP A 253 3.93 1.45 5.90
C ASP A 253 4.25 2.10 4.54
N LEU A 254 3.67 3.26 4.24
CA LEU A 254 3.76 3.91 2.93
C LEU A 254 4.04 5.42 3.04
N TYR A 255 4.80 5.97 2.09
CA TYR A 255 4.87 7.42 1.84
C TYR A 255 3.74 7.83 0.88
N ALA A 256 3.09 8.97 1.10
CA ALA A 256 2.07 9.52 0.20
C ALA A 256 2.63 10.18 -1.08
N THR A 257 3.85 9.83 -1.50
CA THR A 257 4.58 10.46 -2.59
C THR A 257 5.10 9.41 -3.56
N VAL A 258 5.74 9.85 -4.65
CA VAL A 258 6.41 8.97 -5.63
C VAL A 258 7.48 8.04 -5.03
N ALA A 259 7.92 8.26 -3.78
CA ALA A 259 8.78 7.32 -3.07
C ALA A 259 8.11 5.96 -2.81
N ASP A 260 6.78 5.93 -2.76
CA ASP A 260 5.98 4.72 -2.81
C ASP A 260 4.93 4.85 -3.92
N GLN A 261 3.78 5.44 -3.60
CA GLN A 261 2.68 5.69 -4.52
C GLN A 261 2.05 7.04 -4.19
N VAL A 262 1.65 7.78 -5.22
CA VAL A 262 0.99 9.07 -5.05
C VAL A 262 -0.40 8.84 -4.45
N TYR A 263 -0.61 9.34 -3.23
CA TYR A 263 -1.86 9.19 -2.50
C TYR A 263 -2.55 10.54 -2.32
N GLY A 264 -3.69 10.74 -2.98
CA GLY A 264 -4.45 12.00 -2.96
C GLY A 264 -5.66 12.03 -2.02
N GLY A 265 -5.85 10.99 -1.20
CA GLY A 265 -7.04 10.87 -0.36
C GLY A 265 -8.34 10.88 -1.18
N VAL A 266 -9.29 11.73 -0.80
CA VAL A 266 -10.60 11.87 -1.46
C VAL A 266 -10.52 12.66 -2.77
N ARG A 267 -9.48 13.48 -2.95
CA ARG A 267 -9.36 14.40 -4.10
C ARG A 267 -8.78 13.76 -5.37
N ALA A 268 -8.33 12.51 -5.29
CA ALA A 268 -7.78 11.76 -6.43
C ALA A 268 -8.73 11.74 -7.64
#